data_AF-A0A3L7W7S1-F1
#
_entry.id   AF-A0A3L7W7S1-F1
#
_cell.length_a   1.000
_cell.length_b   1.000
_cell.length_c   1.000
_cell.angle_alpha   90.00
_cell.angle_beta   90.00
_cell.angle_gamma   90.00
#
_symmetry.space_group_name_H-M   'P 1'
#
loop_
_entity.id
_entity.type
_entity.pdbx_description
1 polymer ?
#
loop_
_entity_poly.entity_id
_entity_poly.type
_entity_poly.pdbx_seq_one_letter_code
_entity_poly.pdbx_strand_id
1 'polypeptide(L)'
;TDAALQSGSFTVAGYPGDKSSATLWSAAGAIDRADSGLVYFRLDVTHGNSGGPIWKQTTTGPSIVGIVEGGSSSTNIGVRMSQPVIDRYRSWVGGANDTPSITPTIPSTIAPPQPRTLSASPSSLAAPTGHSAYSVLKLGAAEGAGDLVLRSSGGTLTLDSLLAPLSCAGGTKLCVGVTGSGTGSVTIPDSVNDLSSLVVTLAGTVVRDTTVTVTATQGTGSSPWQLAIPVQVKTDNTLGTNASSGQISSGTIPSSGGIGLIVFDGGTSEQLVTAAGCPSATAVFWVADGASFITYIPGASIASVNASWDAKFGSTGIPSGTAIIARCR
;
A
#
# COMPACT_ATOMS: atom_id res chain seq x y z
N THR A 1 36.60 21.82 13.16
CA THR A 1 37.91 21.22 13.49
C THR A 1 37.76 20.35 14.72
N ASP A 2 38.73 19.48 15.02
CA ASP A 2 38.68 18.59 16.19
C ASP A 2 38.70 19.40 17.49
N ALA A 3 39.54 20.43 17.54
CA ALA A 3 39.56 21.38 18.65
C ALA A 3 38.18 22.03 18.90
N ALA A 4 37.44 22.38 17.84
CA ALA A 4 36.08 22.93 17.97
C ALA A 4 35.04 21.89 18.42
N LEU A 5 35.29 20.60 18.21
CA LEU A 5 34.46 19.52 18.74
C LEU A 5 34.76 19.25 20.21
N GLN A 6 36.02 19.35 20.65
CA GLN A 6 36.42 19.05 22.03
C GLN A 6 36.20 20.18 23.04
N SER A 7 35.95 21.41 22.57
CA SER A 7 35.78 22.60 23.43
C SER A 7 34.32 23.03 23.61
N GLY A 8 33.37 22.33 22.99
CA GLY A 8 31.95 22.72 22.95
C GLY A 8 31.06 21.92 23.90
N SER A 9 29.87 22.47 24.13
CA SER A 9 28.73 21.71 24.67
C SER A 9 27.85 21.25 23.51
N PHE A 10 27.46 19.99 23.54
CA PHE A 10 26.66 19.31 22.53
C PHE A 10 25.45 18.69 23.19
N THR A 11 24.41 18.50 22.40
CA THR A 11 23.21 17.80 22.80
C THR A 11 23.04 16.60 21.90
N VAL A 12 22.64 15.48 22.49
CA VAL A 12 22.12 14.30 21.80
C VAL A 12 20.64 14.17 22.09
N ALA A 13 19.85 13.71 21.13
CA ALA A 13 18.45 13.35 21.35
C ALA A 13 18.04 12.16 20.50
N GLY A 14 17.04 11.43 21.01
CA GLY A 14 16.52 10.24 20.38
C GLY A 14 15.38 9.65 21.18
N TYR A 15 15.08 8.38 20.91
CA TYR A 15 14.01 7.61 21.54
C TYR A 15 14.60 6.47 22.38
N PRO A 16 15.23 6.79 23.54
CA PRO A 16 15.83 5.80 24.42
C PRO A 16 14.83 4.72 24.85
N GLY A 17 15.26 3.46 24.78
CA GLY A 17 14.47 2.29 25.15
C GLY A 17 14.32 2.07 26.65
N ASP A 18 15.10 2.77 27.48
CA ASP A 18 14.92 2.82 28.93
C ASP A 18 13.87 3.86 29.38
N LYS A 19 13.28 4.61 28.44
CA LYS A 19 12.20 5.56 28.69
C LYS A 19 10.87 5.03 28.14
N SER A 20 9.78 5.74 28.44
CA SER A 20 8.46 5.39 27.91
C SER A 20 8.48 5.29 26.38
N SER A 21 7.79 4.30 25.83
CA SER A 21 7.77 4.07 24.37
C SER A 21 7.38 5.33 23.60
N ALA A 22 8.08 5.57 22.48
CA ALA A 22 7.90 6.72 21.59
C ALA A 22 8.03 8.11 22.27
N THR A 23 8.81 8.22 23.34
CA THR A 23 9.13 9.53 23.95
C THR A 23 10.51 10.03 23.54
N LEU A 24 10.59 11.31 23.18
CA LEU A 24 11.83 11.98 22.82
C LEU A 24 12.54 12.48 24.08
N TRP A 25 13.83 12.19 24.20
CA TRP A 25 14.67 12.66 25.30
C TRP A 25 15.98 13.24 24.78
N SER A 26 16.61 14.09 25.59
CA SER A 26 17.90 14.67 25.27
C SER A 26 18.86 14.63 26.46
N ALA A 27 20.16 14.58 26.14
CA ALA A 27 21.27 14.70 27.09
C ALA A 27 22.30 15.69 26.53
N ALA A 28 22.95 16.47 27.41
CA ALA A 28 23.90 17.50 27.01
C ALA A 28 25.24 17.37 27.74
N GLY A 29 26.34 17.78 27.09
CA GLY A 29 27.71 17.59 27.58
C GLY A 29 28.75 17.67 26.46
N ALA A 30 29.97 17.21 26.72
CA ALA A 30 31.10 17.36 25.81
C ALA A 30 31.34 16.14 24.90
N ILE A 31 31.99 16.38 23.77
CA ILE A 31 32.65 15.34 22.97
C ILE A 31 34.07 15.16 23.52
N ASP A 32 34.43 13.95 23.94
CA ASP A 32 35.73 13.63 24.52
C ASP A 32 36.84 13.71 23.48
N ARG A 33 36.61 13.11 22.31
CA ARG A 33 37.53 13.12 21.17
C ARG A 33 36.80 12.94 19.85
N ALA A 34 37.46 13.28 18.76
CA ALA A 34 37.01 13.01 17.41
C ALA A 34 38.18 12.51 16.58
N ASP A 35 37.89 11.67 15.59
CA ASP A 35 38.81 11.31 14.51
C ASP A 35 38.17 11.65 13.16
N SER A 36 38.74 11.16 12.05
CA SER A 36 38.25 11.49 10.70
C SER A 36 36.82 11.02 10.43
N GLY A 37 36.36 9.96 11.10
CA GLY A 37 35.06 9.34 10.86
C GLY A 37 34.10 9.36 12.05
N LEU A 38 34.61 9.50 13.27
CA LEU A 38 33.84 9.30 14.50
C LEU A 38 33.99 10.45 15.49
N VAL A 39 32.94 10.65 16.28
CA VAL A 39 32.94 11.43 17.52
C VAL A 39 32.69 10.49 18.70
N TYR A 40 33.42 10.68 19.79
CA TYR A 40 33.33 9.87 21.00
C TYR A 40 32.90 10.76 22.16
N PHE A 41 31.92 10.33 22.94
CA PHE A 41 31.30 11.15 23.97
C PHE A 41 30.77 10.29 25.14
N ARG A 42 30.48 10.94 26.27
CA ARG A 42 29.95 10.30 27.49
C ARG A 42 28.53 10.72 27.85
N LEU A 43 27.83 11.38 26.92
CA LEU A 43 26.41 11.69 27.05
C LEU A 43 25.61 10.40 27.24
N ASP A 44 24.61 10.44 28.10
CA ASP A 44 23.71 9.30 28.34
C ASP A 44 22.93 8.97 27.06
N VAL A 45 23.22 7.80 26.49
CA VAL A 45 22.44 7.20 25.41
C VAL A 45 22.24 5.72 25.70
N THR A 46 21.12 5.19 25.26
CA THR A 46 20.74 3.77 25.39
C THR A 46 20.26 3.24 24.03
N HIS A 47 19.98 1.93 23.97
CA HIS A 47 19.33 1.32 22.81
C HIS A 47 18.08 2.13 22.41
N GLY A 48 17.91 2.45 21.12
CA GLY A 48 16.87 3.36 20.63
C GLY A 48 17.32 4.79 20.33
N ASN A 49 18.54 5.18 20.77
CA ASN A 49 19.15 6.45 20.32
C ASN A 49 19.91 6.33 18.99
N SER A 50 20.12 5.13 18.46
CA SER A 50 20.79 4.94 17.16
C SER A 50 20.09 5.74 16.06
N GLY A 51 20.85 6.54 15.31
CA GLY A 51 20.35 7.48 14.31
C GLY A 51 19.99 8.87 14.85
N GLY A 52 20.01 9.08 16.17
CA GLY A 52 19.75 10.37 16.79
C GLY A 52 20.83 11.42 16.47
N PRO A 53 20.46 12.71 16.32
CA PRO A 53 21.44 13.76 16.04
C PRO A 53 22.29 14.09 17.26
N ILE A 54 23.56 14.39 17.01
CA ILE A 54 24.47 15.09 17.93
C ILE A 54 24.63 16.48 17.37
N TRP A 55 24.20 17.51 18.08
CA TRP A 55 24.24 18.89 17.59
C TRP A 55 24.79 19.85 18.63
N LYS A 56 25.17 21.04 18.17
CA LYS A 56 25.43 22.19 19.05
C LYS A 56 24.56 23.35 18.64
N GLN A 57 24.26 24.23 19.58
CA GLN A 57 23.66 25.51 19.26
C GLN A 57 24.71 26.42 18.63
N THR A 58 24.41 27.04 17.49
CA THR A 58 25.20 28.11 16.88
C THR A 58 24.39 29.41 16.90
N THR A 59 25.01 30.51 16.46
CA THR A 59 24.33 31.80 16.26
C THR A 59 23.23 31.72 15.20
N THR A 60 23.29 30.76 14.27
CA THR A 60 22.31 30.57 13.19
C THR A 60 21.31 29.45 13.47
N GLY A 61 21.39 28.79 14.63
CA GLY A 61 20.51 27.69 15.02
C GLY A 61 21.26 26.40 15.37
N PRO A 62 20.56 25.28 15.57
CA PRO A 62 21.19 24.00 15.83
C PRO A 62 21.97 23.51 14.59
N SER A 63 23.20 23.04 14.81
CA SER A 63 24.05 22.48 13.77
C SER A 63 24.47 21.06 14.14
N ILE A 64 24.10 20.08 13.31
CA ILE A 64 24.43 18.67 13.51
C ILE A 64 25.92 18.46 13.22
N VAL A 65 26.61 17.86 14.19
CA VAL A 65 28.04 17.53 14.11
C VAL A 65 28.30 16.02 14.05
N GLY A 66 27.29 15.20 14.36
CA GLY A 66 27.37 13.74 14.26
C GLY A 66 26.01 13.07 14.38
N ILE A 67 25.99 11.77 14.13
CA ILE A 67 24.82 10.89 14.24
C ILE A 67 25.18 9.73 15.16
N VAL A 68 24.39 9.49 16.21
CA VAL A 68 24.62 8.40 17.17
C VAL A 68 24.60 7.06 16.43
N GLU A 69 25.65 6.26 16.61
CA GLU A 69 25.72 4.91 16.05
C GLU A 69 25.45 3.87 17.15
N GLY A 70 26.17 4.00 18.26
CA GLY A 70 26.15 3.05 19.37
C GLY A 70 27.12 3.45 20.48
N GLY A 71 27.57 2.47 21.27
CA GLY A 71 28.50 2.73 22.37
C GLY A 71 28.85 1.48 23.18
N SER A 72 29.75 1.67 24.13
CA SER A 72 30.07 0.73 25.21
C SER A 72 29.60 1.30 26.55
N SER A 73 29.85 0.57 27.64
CA SER A 73 29.54 1.04 29.00
C SER A 73 30.32 2.28 29.44
N SER A 74 31.36 2.68 28.72
CA SER A 74 32.25 3.79 29.10
C SER A 74 32.34 4.92 28.07
N THR A 75 31.91 4.66 26.82
CA THR A 75 32.08 5.59 25.70
C THR A 75 31.00 5.34 24.66
N ASN A 76 30.31 6.40 24.27
CA ASN A 76 29.39 6.38 23.14
C ASN A 76 30.08 6.89 21.88
N ILE A 77 29.61 6.41 20.73
CA ILE A 77 30.17 6.73 19.41
C ILE A 77 29.08 7.25 18.48
N GLY A 78 29.47 8.18 17.63
CA GLY A 78 28.66 8.66 16.54
C GLY A 78 29.46 8.88 15.28
N VAL A 79 28.82 8.71 14.13
CA VAL A 79 29.38 9.06 12.82
C VAL A 79 29.55 10.57 12.77
N ARG A 80 30.77 11.03 12.55
CA ARG A 80 31.10 12.45 12.45
C ARG A 80 30.57 13.02 11.14
N MET A 81 29.90 14.18 11.20
CA MET A 81 29.56 14.97 10.01
C MET A 81 30.80 15.72 9.50
N SER A 82 31.75 15.00 8.93
CA SER A 82 32.92 15.56 8.25
C SER A 82 32.54 16.15 6.89
N GLN A 83 33.40 16.99 6.31
CA GLN A 83 33.13 17.58 4.99
C GLN A 83 32.83 16.52 3.91
N PRO A 84 33.58 15.40 3.80
CA PRO A 84 33.24 14.33 2.86
C PRO A 84 31.85 13.71 3.09
N VAL A 85 31.41 13.57 4.35
CA VAL A 85 30.07 13.05 4.68
C VAL A 85 28.99 14.05 4.28
N ILE A 86 29.21 15.34 4.54
CA ILE A 86 28.31 16.42 4.15
C ILE A 86 28.18 16.50 2.63
N ASP A 87 29.29 16.43 1.90
CA ASP A 87 29.30 16.48 0.43
C ASP A 87 28.60 15.26 -0.16
N ARG A 88 28.82 14.07 0.41
CA ARG A 88 28.10 12.85 0.02
C ARG A 88 26.61 12.97 0.29
N TYR A 89 26.21 13.47 1.46
CA TYR A 89 24.81 13.72 1.77
C TYR A 89 24.15 14.69 0.78
N ARG A 90 24.82 15.81 0.46
CA ARG A 90 24.38 16.79 -0.55
C ARG A 90 24.21 16.17 -1.93
N SER A 91 25.09 15.23 -2.31
CA SER A 91 24.98 14.52 -3.58
C SER A 91 23.72 13.65 -3.67
N TRP A 92 23.27 13.07 -2.55
CA TRP A 92 22.06 12.25 -2.50
C TRP A 92 20.78 13.08 -2.54
N VAL A 93 20.76 14.23 -1.85
CA VAL A 93 19.57 15.09 -1.80
C VAL A 93 19.40 15.97 -3.05
N GLY A 94 20.11 15.67 -4.14
CA GLY A 94 19.85 16.24 -5.46
C GLY A 94 20.73 17.42 -5.86
N GLY A 95 21.86 17.67 -5.20
CA GLY A 95 22.92 18.57 -5.69
C GLY A 95 22.53 20.05 -5.87
N ALA A 96 21.29 20.44 -5.58
CA ALA A 96 20.88 21.83 -5.65
C ALA A 96 21.46 22.57 -4.44
N ASN A 97 21.96 23.78 -4.69
CA ASN A 97 22.22 24.79 -3.68
C ASN A 97 20.95 25.24 -2.91
N ASP A 98 19.85 24.49 -3.02
CA ASP A 98 18.74 24.50 -2.11
C ASP A 98 19.23 23.91 -0.79
N THR A 99 19.96 24.71 -0.03
CA THR A 99 19.85 24.61 1.42
C THR A 99 18.38 24.83 1.69
N PRO A 100 17.57 23.82 2.09
CA PRO A 100 16.21 24.11 2.47
C PRO A 100 16.32 25.15 3.57
N SER A 101 15.79 26.34 3.32
CA SER A 101 15.56 27.34 4.35
C SER A 101 14.40 26.83 5.19
N ILE A 102 14.65 25.72 5.90
CA ILE A 102 13.87 25.34 7.06
C ILE A 102 14.31 26.29 8.14
N THR A 103 13.76 27.51 8.13
CA THR A 103 13.69 28.32 9.34
C THR A 103 12.81 27.53 10.30
N PRO A 104 13.38 26.81 11.28
CA PRO A 104 12.56 26.06 12.20
C PRO A 104 11.85 27.11 13.04
N THR A 105 10.52 27.15 12.99
CA THR A 105 9.76 27.88 14.00
C THR A 105 9.92 27.10 15.30
N ILE A 106 11.03 27.31 16.01
CA ILE A 106 11.25 26.74 17.34
C ILE A 106 10.32 27.51 18.27
N PRO A 107 9.31 26.87 18.90
CA PRO A 107 8.51 27.53 19.92
C PRO A 107 9.46 27.96 21.03
N SER A 108 9.51 29.26 21.34
CA SER A 108 10.49 29.84 22.27
C SER A 108 10.31 29.38 23.73
N THR A 109 9.39 28.47 24.00
CA THR A 109 9.13 27.89 25.33
C THR A 109 8.63 26.45 25.16
N ILE A 110 9.51 25.47 25.35
CA ILE A 110 9.06 24.12 25.73
C ILE A 110 8.60 24.25 27.18
N ALA A 111 7.29 24.39 27.37
CA ALA A 111 6.72 24.37 28.71
C ALA A 111 6.97 22.99 29.35
N PRO A 112 7.28 22.92 30.66
CA PRO A 112 7.37 21.65 31.37
C PRO A 112 6.06 20.86 31.19
N PRO A 113 6.13 19.51 31.14
CA PRO A 113 5.00 18.67 30.81
C PRO A 113 3.84 18.92 31.78
N GLN A 114 2.76 19.51 31.27
CA GLN A 114 1.52 19.67 32.02
C GLN A 114 0.78 18.33 32.08
N PRO A 115 0.22 17.93 33.24
CA PRO A 115 -0.67 16.77 33.32
C PRO A 115 -1.94 17.06 32.51
N ARG A 116 -2.26 16.24 31.50
CA ARG A 116 -3.52 16.38 30.77
C ARG A 116 -4.62 15.53 31.39
N THR A 117 -5.69 16.19 31.81
CA THR A 117 -7.03 15.61 32.01
C THR A 117 -7.77 15.53 30.67
N LEU A 118 -8.30 14.36 30.33
CA LEU A 118 -9.12 14.12 29.15
C LEU A 118 -10.55 14.63 29.38
N SER A 119 -11.07 15.46 28.48
CA SER A 119 -12.49 15.84 28.41
C SER A 119 -13.09 15.24 27.14
N ALA A 120 -14.04 14.32 27.29
CA ALA A 120 -14.84 13.78 26.20
C ALA A 120 -15.96 14.76 25.83
N SER A 121 -16.30 14.84 24.54
CA SER A 121 -17.51 15.54 24.07
C SER A 121 -18.32 14.58 23.17
N PRO A 122 -19.65 14.52 23.29
CA PRO A 122 -20.47 13.45 22.74
C PRO A 122 -20.90 13.67 21.28
N SER A 123 -21.26 12.54 20.68
CA SER A 123 -21.69 12.30 19.30
C SER A 123 -23.03 12.96 18.92
N SER A 124 -23.22 13.21 17.61
CA SER A 124 -24.56 13.18 17.00
C SER A 124 -24.52 12.62 15.58
N LEU A 125 -25.30 11.55 15.35
CA LEU A 125 -25.68 10.98 14.06
C LEU A 125 -26.55 11.94 13.25
N ALA A 126 -26.39 11.91 11.92
CA ALA A 126 -27.47 12.20 10.97
C ALA A 126 -27.33 11.28 9.74
N ALA A 127 -28.44 10.66 9.34
CA ALA A 127 -28.57 9.83 8.13
C ALA A 127 -28.85 10.70 6.89
N PRO A 128 -28.66 10.15 5.67
CA PRO A 128 -29.48 10.57 4.55
C PRO A 128 -30.22 9.39 3.89
N THR A 129 -31.51 9.60 3.70
CA THR A 129 -32.45 8.82 2.88
C THR A 129 -32.37 9.22 1.39
N GLY A 130 -32.34 8.22 0.51
CA GLY A 130 -33.26 8.14 -0.63
C GLY A 130 -32.79 8.61 -2.02
N HIS A 131 -32.90 7.65 -2.96
CA HIS A 131 -33.32 7.72 -4.37
C HIS A 131 -32.24 7.28 -5.39
N SER A 132 -32.36 6.03 -5.87
CA SER A 132 -31.78 5.60 -7.15
C SER A 132 -32.87 5.65 -8.22
N ALA A 133 -32.65 6.46 -9.25
CA ALA A 133 -33.50 6.51 -10.44
C ALA A 133 -33.36 5.20 -11.23
N TYR A 134 -34.49 4.57 -11.56
CA TYR A 134 -34.55 3.52 -12.57
C TYR A 134 -34.96 4.14 -13.91
N SER A 135 -34.06 4.05 -14.89
CA SER A 135 -34.37 4.40 -16.28
C SER A 135 -34.87 3.13 -16.98
N VAL A 136 -36.17 3.03 -17.24
CA VAL A 136 -36.72 1.95 -18.08
C VAL A 136 -36.57 2.36 -19.54
N LEU A 137 -35.59 1.80 -20.25
CA LEU A 137 -35.42 1.98 -21.68
C LEU A 137 -36.32 0.99 -22.43
N LYS A 138 -37.47 1.46 -22.95
CA LYS A 138 -38.28 0.70 -23.91
C LYS A 138 -37.68 0.86 -25.31
N LEU A 139 -37.14 -0.22 -25.86
CA LEU A 139 -36.76 -0.29 -27.28
C LEU A 139 -37.85 -1.03 -28.05
N GLY A 140 -38.46 -0.37 -29.02
CA GLY A 140 -39.36 -1.01 -29.99
C GLY A 140 -38.57 -1.88 -30.96
N ALA A 141 -39.11 -3.05 -31.31
CA ALA A 141 -38.49 -3.97 -32.25
C ALA A 141 -38.32 -3.30 -33.63
N ALA A 142 -37.08 -3.25 -34.12
CA ALA A 142 -36.81 -3.04 -35.53
C ALA A 142 -36.57 -4.41 -36.16
N GLU A 143 -37.34 -4.74 -37.20
CA GLU A 143 -37.10 -5.94 -38.00
C GLU A 143 -35.78 -5.77 -38.78
N GLY A 144 -34.77 -6.51 -38.36
CA GLY A 144 -33.45 -6.56 -38.98
C GLY A 144 -32.46 -7.17 -37.99
N ALA A 145 -31.74 -8.21 -38.43
CA ALA A 145 -30.76 -8.92 -37.61
C ALA A 145 -29.65 -7.97 -37.12
N GLY A 146 -29.80 -7.46 -35.90
CA GLY A 146 -28.82 -6.65 -35.21
C GLY A 146 -28.59 -7.22 -33.81
N ASP A 147 -27.32 -7.28 -33.41
CA ASP A 147 -26.94 -7.69 -32.06
C ASP A 147 -27.48 -6.68 -31.03
N LEU A 148 -28.27 -7.15 -30.05
CA LEU A 148 -28.58 -6.35 -28.87
C LEU A 148 -27.44 -6.50 -27.86
N VAL A 149 -26.55 -5.51 -27.81
CA VAL A 149 -25.47 -5.46 -26.81
C VAL A 149 -25.92 -4.60 -25.64
N LEU A 150 -26.28 -5.24 -24.52
CA LEU A 150 -26.49 -4.55 -23.25
C LEU A 150 -25.16 -4.44 -22.51
N ARG A 151 -24.79 -3.24 -22.07
CA ARG A 151 -23.55 -2.97 -21.32
C ARG A 151 -23.92 -2.48 -19.92
N SER A 152 -23.39 -3.15 -18.89
CA SER A 152 -23.44 -2.68 -17.50
C SER A 152 -22.01 -2.51 -17.00
N SER A 153 -21.75 -1.41 -16.28
CA SER A 153 -20.53 -1.22 -15.51
C SER A 153 -20.93 -1.17 -14.03
N GLY A 154 -20.88 -2.33 -13.35
CA GLY A 154 -21.00 -2.40 -11.89
C GLY A 154 -22.42 -2.41 -11.30
N GLY A 155 -23.38 -3.15 -11.88
CA GLY A 155 -24.71 -3.37 -11.27
C GLY A 155 -25.47 -4.58 -11.84
N THR A 156 -26.55 -4.99 -11.16
CA THR A 156 -27.44 -6.08 -11.58
C THR A 156 -28.27 -5.66 -12.80
N LEU A 157 -28.15 -6.39 -13.90
CA LEU A 157 -28.99 -6.25 -15.09
C LEU A 157 -30.21 -7.16 -14.94
N THR A 158 -31.39 -6.58 -14.78
CA THR A 158 -32.66 -7.32 -14.78
C THR A 158 -33.34 -7.13 -16.13
N LEU A 159 -33.45 -8.19 -16.94
CA LEU A 159 -34.28 -8.19 -18.13
C LEU A 159 -35.70 -8.63 -17.75
N ASP A 160 -36.57 -7.66 -17.54
CA ASP A 160 -38.00 -7.91 -17.34
C ASP A 160 -38.72 -7.57 -18.66
N SER A 161 -39.25 -8.58 -19.34
CA SER A 161 -39.99 -8.53 -20.63
C SER A 161 -39.18 -8.27 -21.92
N LEU A 162 -38.66 -9.34 -22.53
CA LEU A 162 -38.42 -9.41 -23.99
C LEU A 162 -39.57 -10.20 -24.63
N LEU A 163 -40.30 -9.58 -25.57
CA LEU A 163 -41.45 -10.19 -26.25
C LEU A 163 -41.06 -11.04 -27.48
N ALA A 164 -39.77 -11.18 -27.80
CA ALA A 164 -39.28 -12.10 -28.83
C ALA A 164 -37.79 -12.45 -28.61
N PRO A 165 -37.35 -13.69 -28.92
CA PRO A 165 -35.94 -14.08 -28.82
C PRO A 165 -35.11 -13.36 -29.89
N LEU A 166 -34.04 -12.70 -29.45
CA LEU A 166 -33.03 -12.14 -30.35
C LEU A 166 -32.07 -13.25 -30.76
N SER A 167 -31.96 -13.52 -32.05
CA SER A 167 -31.08 -14.56 -32.60
C SER A 167 -29.69 -13.99 -32.85
N CYS A 168 -28.66 -14.57 -32.25
CA CYS A 168 -27.28 -14.39 -32.71
C CYS A 168 -27.10 -15.15 -34.05
N ALA A 169 -26.15 -14.75 -34.90
CA ALA A 169 -25.89 -15.41 -36.17
C ALA A 169 -25.70 -16.94 -35.99
N GLY A 170 -26.66 -17.74 -36.46
CA GLY A 170 -26.62 -19.21 -36.46
C GLY A 170 -27.43 -19.96 -35.39
N GLY A 171 -28.67 -19.57 -35.09
CA GLY A 171 -29.66 -20.39 -34.35
C GLY A 171 -30.23 -19.76 -33.06
N THR A 172 -30.99 -20.54 -32.28
CA THR A 172 -31.57 -20.18 -30.95
C THR A 172 -30.49 -20.02 -29.88
N LYS A 173 -29.68 -18.97 -30.00
CA LYS A 173 -28.62 -18.63 -29.04
C LYS A 173 -28.94 -17.29 -28.40
N LEU A 174 -28.88 -17.25 -27.06
CA LEU A 174 -28.91 -16.03 -26.27
C LEU A 174 -27.45 -15.64 -25.94
N CYS A 175 -27.03 -14.47 -26.39
CA CYS A 175 -25.69 -13.94 -26.11
C CYS A 175 -25.79 -12.85 -25.04
N VAL A 176 -25.04 -12.98 -23.94
CA VAL A 176 -24.95 -11.94 -22.91
C VAL A 176 -23.50 -11.50 -22.78
N GLY A 177 -23.25 -10.21 -23.00
CA GLY A 177 -21.96 -9.57 -22.79
C GLY A 177 -21.89 -8.95 -21.40
N VAL A 178 -20.89 -9.34 -20.60
CA VAL A 178 -20.60 -8.67 -19.31
C VAL A 178 -19.23 -8.03 -19.41
N THR A 179 -19.14 -6.74 -19.06
CA THR A 179 -17.89 -5.97 -19.04
C THR A 179 -17.63 -5.44 -17.63
N GLY A 180 -16.44 -5.70 -17.09
CA GLY A 180 -16.00 -5.21 -15.77
C GLY A 180 -15.95 -6.27 -14.67
N SER A 181 -15.64 -5.84 -13.44
CA SER A 181 -15.63 -6.68 -12.23
C SER A 181 -16.98 -6.61 -11.51
N GLY A 182 -17.65 -7.75 -11.35
CA GLY A 182 -18.92 -7.83 -10.61
C GLY A 182 -19.66 -9.16 -10.81
N THR A 183 -20.62 -9.44 -9.92
CA THR A 183 -21.59 -10.53 -10.07
C THR A 183 -22.76 -10.06 -10.93
N GLY A 184 -22.98 -10.72 -12.07
CA GLY A 184 -24.19 -10.54 -12.89
C GLY A 184 -25.08 -11.77 -12.79
N SER A 185 -26.40 -11.56 -12.72
CA SER A 185 -27.40 -12.62 -12.89
C SER A 185 -28.09 -12.44 -14.24
N VAL A 186 -28.29 -13.53 -14.98
CA VAL A 186 -29.09 -13.53 -16.20
C VAL A 186 -30.36 -14.33 -15.91
N THR A 187 -31.52 -13.68 -15.94
CA THR A 187 -32.81 -14.36 -15.86
C THR A 187 -33.28 -14.69 -17.27
N ILE A 188 -33.53 -15.98 -17.55
CA ILE A 188 -34.08 -16.45 -18.81
C ILE A 188 -35.60 -16.57 -18.62
N PRO A 189 -36.44 -15.94 -19.46
CA PRO A 189 -37.89 -16.06 -19.34
C PRO A 189 -38.37 -17.51 -19.52
N ASP A 190 -39.45 -17.88 -18.83
CA ASP A 190 -40.06 -19.22 -18.90
C ASP A 190 -40.56 -19.60 -20.31
N SER A 191 -40.62 -18.66 -21.25
CA SER A 191 -41.06 -18.88 -22.63
C SER A 191 -39.97 -19.44 -23.56
N VAL A 192 -38.73 -19.58 -23.09
CA VAL A 192 -37.62 -20.09 -23.90
C VAL A 192 -37.43 -21.59 -23.68
N ASN A 193 -38.20 -22.39 -24.40
CA ASN A 193 -38.28 -23.84 -24.18
C ASN A 193 -37.16 -24.64 -24.90
N ASP A 194 -36.45 -24.00 -25.83
CA ASP A 194 -35.49 -24.66 -26.76
C ASP A 194 -34.10 -23.98 -26.77
N LEU A 195 -33.49 -23.80 -25.61
CA LEU A 195 -32.08 -23.39 -25.54
C LEU A 195 -31.17 -24.60 -25.73
N SER A 196 -30.49 -24.67 -26.88
CA SER A 196 -29.47 -25.70 -27.14
C SER A 196 -28.07 -25.30 -26.67
N SER A 197 -27.80 -24.00 -26.48
CA SER A 197 -26.54 -23.49 -25.93
C SER A 197 -26.70 -22.10 -25.32
N LEU A 198 -26.14 -21.87 -24.13
CA LEU A 198 -25.94 -20.55 -23.55
C LEU A 198 -24.46 -20.19 -23.65
N VAL A 199 -24.15 -19.06 -24.30
CA VAL A 199 -22.78 -18.55 -24.41
C VAL A 199 -22.69 -17.26 -23.60
N VAL A 200 -21.85 -17.27 -22.57
CA VAL A 200 -21.52 -16.07 -21.78
C VAL A 200 -20.17 -15.57 -22.26
N THR A 201 -20.15 -14.37 -22.84
CA THR A 201 -18.91 -13.74 -23.28
C THR A 201 -18.51 -12.67 -22.27
N LEU A 202 -17.37 -12.88 -21.62
CA LEU A 202 -16.75 -11.88 -20.76
C LEU A 202 -15.84 -11.00 -21.65
N ALA A 203 -16.10 -9.69 -21.67
CA ALA A 203 -15.23 -8.74 -22.37
C ALA A 203 -14.49 -7.86 -21.35
N GLY A 204 -13.17 -7.74 -21.51
CA GLY A 204 -12.30 -6.95 -20.64
C GLY A 204 -11.30 -7.79 -19.83
N THR A 205 -10.56 -7.14 -18.93
CA THR A 205 -9.55 -7.79 -18.09
C THR A 205 -10.21 -8.67 -17.04
N VAL A 206 -10.21 -9.99 -17.25
CA VAL A 206 -10.63 -10.98 -16.26
C VAL A 206 -9.47 -11.20 -15.28
N VAL A 207 -9.63 -10.79 -14.03
CA VAL A 207 -8.68 -11.10 -12.95
C VAL A 207 -8.90 -12.56 -12.52
N ARG A 208 -7.83 -13.30 -12.19
CA ARG A 208 -7.95 -14.68 -11.69
C ARG A 208 -8.93 -14.76 -10.51
N ASP A 209 -9.62 -15.90 -10.39
CA ASP A 209 -10.66 -16.22 -9.40
C ASP A 209 -12.05 -15.59 -9.61
N THR A 210 -12.33 -15.07 -10.81
CA THR A 210 -13.71 -14.71 -11.19
C THR A 210 -14.55 -15.98 -11.35
N THR A 211 -15.34 -16.32 -10.33
CA THR A 211 -16.34 -17.40 -10.42
C THR A 211 -17.60 -16.86 -11.09
N VAL A 212 -17.83 -17.22 -12.35
CA VAL A 212 -19.11 -16.96 -13.02
C VAL A 212 -20.09 -18.04 -12.61
N THR A 213 -21.00 -17.71 -11.69
CA THR A 213 -22.10 -18.60 -11.31
C THR A 213 -23.30 -18.29 -12.19
N VAL A 214 -23.61 -19.17 -13.14
CA VAL A 214 -24.86 -19.09 -13.90
C VAL A 214 -25.94 -19.80 -13.11
N THR A 215 -26.85 -19.04 -12.51
CA THR A 215 -28.02 -19.61 -11.82
C THR A 215 -29.24 -19.41 -12.70
N ALA A 216 -29.80 -20.50 -13.22
CA ALA A 216 -31.13 -20.47 -13.83
C ALA A 216 -32.16 -20.60 -12.71
N THR A 217 -33.05 -19.61 -12.58
CA THR A 217 -34.17 -19.66 -11.62
C THR A 217 -35.46 -19.72 -12.43
N GLN A 218 -36.31 -20.70 -12.14
CA GLN A 218 -37.59 -20.89 -12.82
C GLN A 218 -38.65 -19.93 -12.24
N GLY A 219 -39.57 -19.44 -13.07
CA GLY A 219 -40.80 -18.85 -12.58
C GLY A 219 -41.59 -19.85 -11.74
N THR A 220 -42.19 -19.38 -10.66
CA THR A 220 -42.88 -20.19 -9.65
C THR A 220 -43.99 -21.05 -10.28
N GLY A 221 -43.84 -22.40 -10.36
CA GLY A 221 -44.99 -23.26 -10.67
C GLY A 221 -44.79 -24.66 -11.27
N SER A 222 -43.59 -25.16 -11.57
CA SER A 222 -43.42 -26.54 -12.08
C SER A 222 -42.12 -27.20 -11.60
N SER A 223 -42.03 -28.53 -11.71
CA SER A 223 -40.88 -29.31 -11.23
C SER A 223 -39.55 -28.82 -11.82
N PRO A 224 -38.44 -28.84 -11.04
CA PRO A 224 -37.17 -28.29 -11.47
C PRO A 224 -36.60 -29.10 -12.64
N TRP A 225 -36.41 -28.44 -13.78
CA TRP A 225 -35.62 -28.99 -14.87
C TRP A 225 -34.13 -28.81 -14.52
N GLN A 226 -33.36 -29.89 -14.55
CA GLN A 226 -31.90 -29.79 -14.49
C GLN A 226 -31.38 -29.40 -15.88
N LEU A 227 -30.78 -28.21 -15.98
CA LEU A 227 -30.15 -27.76 -17.22
C LEU A 227 -28.85 -28.54 -17.44
N ALA A 228 -28.90 -29.64 -18.19
CA ALA A 228 -27.76 -30.49 -18.52
C ALA A 228 -26.97 -29.99 -19.74
N ILE A 229 -26.82 -28.67 -19.91
CA ILE A 229 -26.12 -28.10 -21.06
C ILE A 229 -24.73 -27.65 -20.62
N PRO A 230 -23.65 -28.02 -21.33
CA PRO A 230 -22.31 -27.53 -21.03
C PRO A 230 -22.24 -26.01 -21.23
N VAL A 231 -21.95 -25.27 -20.16
CA VAL A 231 -21.63 -23.84 -20.24
C VAL A 231 -20.21 -23.72 -20.77
N GLN A 232 -20.05 -23.20 -21.99
CA GLN A 232 -18.73 -22.86 -22.52
C GLN A 232 -18.42 -21.39 -22.25
N VAL A 233 -17.49 -21.15 -21.34
CA VAL A 233 -16.94 -19.81 -21.10
C VAL A 233 -15.84 -19.58 -22.12
N LYS A 234 -16.10 -18.72 -23.10
CA LYS A 234 -15.10 -18.34 -24.11
C LYS A 234 -14.55 -16.97 -23.72
N THR A 235 -13.30 -16.93 -23.27
CA THR A 235 -12.59 -15.68 -23.03
C THR A 235 -11.84 -15.31 -24.30
N ASP A 236 -12.29 -14.27 -25.00
CA ASP A 236 -11.49 -13.63 -26.05
C ASP A 236 -10.44 -12.74 -25.38
N ASN A 237 -9.45 -13.37 -24.77
CA ASN A 237 -8.31 -12.65 -24.22
C ASN A 237 -7.11 -12.96 -25.10
N THR A 238 -6.65 -11.97 -25.86
CA THR A 238 -5.23 -11.87 -26.23
C THR A 238 -4.46 -11.97 -24.93
N LEU A 239 -3.89 -13.14 -24.65
CA LEU A 239 -3.01 -13.37 -23.51
C LEU A 239 -1.79 -12.45 -23.69
N GLY A 240 -1.90 -11.20 -23.26
CA GLY A 240 -0.74 -10.43 -22.88
C GLY A 240 0.04 -11.34 -21.93
N THR A 241 1.32 -11.53 -22.20
CA THR A 241 2.24 -12.27 -21.34
C THR A 241 2.13 -11.70 -19.94
N ASN A 242 1.28 -12.31 -19.11
CA ASN A 242 0.98 -11.82 -17.79
C ASN A 242 2.28 -11.85 -17.00
N ALA A 243 2.79 -10.67 -16.65
CA ALA A 243 3.73 -10.56 -15.54
C ALA A 243 3.12 -11.34 -14.37
N SER A 244 3.93 -12.19 -13.74
CA SER A 244 3.48 -13.12 -12.71
C SER A 244 3.16 -12.34 -11.43
N SER A 245 2.02 -11.64 -11.40
CA SER A 245 1.67 -10.82 -10.24
C SER A 245 1.62 -11.70 -8.99
N GLY A 246 2.10 -11.14 -7.88
CA GLY A 246 2.26 -11.82 -6.61
C GLY A 246 3.48 -12.72 -6.52
N GLN A 247 4.49 -12.57 -7.38
CA GLN A 247 5.74 -13.34 -7.33
C GLN A 247 6.97 -12.43 -7.16
N ILE A 248 8.03 -13.01 -6.61
CA ILE A 248 9.37 -12.41 -6.63
C ILE A 248 10.06 -12.87 -7.91
N SER A 249 10.34 -11.96 -8.83
CA SER A 249 11.04 -12.29 -10.08
C SER A 249 12.54 -12.41 -9.92
N SER A 250 13.13 -11.75 -8.93
CA SER A 250 14.56 -11.86 -8.65
C SER A 250 14.91 -11.51 -7.20
N GLY A 251 16.09 -11.97 -6.77
CA GLY A 251 16.58 -11.78 -5.41
C GLY A 251 16.09 -12.85 -4.43
N THR A 252 16.55 -12.76 -3.19
CA THR A 252 16.15 -13.66 -2.10
C THR A 252 16.14 -12.90 -0.77
N ILE A 253 15.30 -13.35 0.15
CA ILE A 253 15.24 -12.83 1.52
C ILE A 253 15.82 -13.91 2.45
N PRO A 254 16.90 -13.64 3.20
CA PRO A 254 17.49 -14.63 4.10
C PRO A 254 16.50 -15.06 5.19
N SER A 255 16.15 -16.36 5.21
CA SER A 255 15.19 -16.92 6.17
C SER A 255 15.72 -17.00 7.60
N SER A 256 17.05 -17.08 7.77
CA SER A 256 17.73 -17.07 9.08
C SER A 256 17.93 -15.65 9.65
N GLY A 257 17.32 -14.64 9.03
CA GLY A 257 17.50 -13.23 9.36
C GLY A 257 18.58 -12.57 8.51
N GLY A 258 18.56 -11.23 8.49
CA GLY A 258 19.38 -10.40 7.61
C GLY A 258 18.51 -9.46 6.78
N ILE A 259 19.09 -8.90 5.73
CA ILE A 259 18.38 -8.02 4.79
C ILE A 259 18.60 -8.60 3.39
N GLY A 260 17.52 -8.74 2.63
CA GLY A 260 17.53 -9.13 1.23
C GLY A 260 17.04 -8.00 0.34
N LEU A 261 17.48 -7.99 -0.92
CA LEU A 261 16.93 -7.16 -1.99
C LEU A 261 16.21 -8.09 -2.96
N ILE A 262 14.96 -7.78 -3.27
CA ILE A 262 14.11 -8.53 -4.21
C ILE A 262 13.50 -7.59 -5.25
N VAL A 263 13.05 -8.16 -6.36
CA VAL A 263 12.16 -7.49 -7.31
C VAL A 263 10.82 -8.22 -7.31
N PHE A 264 9.74 -7.47 -7.07
CA PHE A 264 8.39 -7.99 -7.00
C PHE A 264 7.63 -7.70 -8.29
N ASP A 265 6.97 -8.70 -8.86
CA ASP A 265 6.25 -8.62 -10.14
C ASP A 265 4.86 -7.96 -10.02
N GLY A 266 4.64 -7.24 -8.93
CA GLY A 266 3.46 -6.43 -8.66
C GLY A 266 2.33 -7.25 -8.05
N GLY A 267 1.29 -6.59 -7.53
CA GLY A 267 0.20 -7.26 -6.80
C GLY A 267 -0.15 -6.53 -5.50
N THR A 268 -0.77 -7.22 -4.55
CA THR A 268 -1.13 -6.62 -3.25
C THR A 268 -0.01 -6.78 -2.21
N SER A 269 -0.09 -6.02 -1.12
CA SER A 269 0.82 -6.16 0.03
C SER A 269 0.76 -7.57 0.63
N GLU A 270 -0.41 -8.21 0.67
CA GLU A 270 -0.57 -9.59 1.17
C GLU A 270 0.12 -10.60 0.26
N GLN A 271 0.06 -10.39 -1.06
CA GLN A 271 0.79 -11.22 -2.02
C GLN A 271 2.30 -11.05 -1.87
N LEU A 272 2.79 -9.84 -1.60
CA LEU A 272 4.20 -9.61 -1.27
C LEU A 272 4.64 -10.41 -0.04
N VAL A 273 3.87 -10.35 1.05
CA VAL A 273 4.17 -11.10 2.28
C VAL A 273 4.20 -12.60 2.01
N THR A 274 3.24 -13.10 1.24
CA THR A 274 3.16 -14.52 0.86
C THR A 274 4.36 -14.93 0.01
N ALA A 275 4.69 -14.16 -1.02
CA ALA A 275 5.82 -14.43 -1.92
C ALA A 275 7.17 -14.38 -1.20
N ALA A 276 7.31 -13.48 -0.22
CA ALA A 276 8.49 -13.36 0.61
C ALA A 276 8.75 -14.57 1.51
N GLY A 277 7.71 -15.36 1.82
CA GLY A 277 7.80 -16.48 2.76
C GLY A 277 8.13 -16.06 4.19
N CYS A 278 8.05 -14.77 4.50
CA CYS A 278 8.30 -14.26 5.85
C CYS A 278 7.04 -14.38 6.72
N PRO A 279 7.16 -14.71 8.02
CA PRO A 279 6.05 -14.55 8.96
C PRO A 279 5.59 -13.09 9.04
N SER A 280 4.30 -12.83 8.93
CA SER A 280 3.74 -11.46 8.94
C SER A 280 4.08 -10.69 10.22
N ALA A 281 4.18 -11.39 11.35
CA ALA A 281 4.50 -10.81 12.66
C ALA A 281 5.91 -10.19 12.74
N THR A 282 6.82 -10.57 11.84
CA THR A 282 8.24 -10.22 11.91
C THR A 282 8.82 -9.68 10.61
N ALA A 283 8.03 -9.73 9.52
CA ALA A 283 8.41 -9.18 8.24
C ALA A 283 8.47 -7.64 8.27
N VAL A 284 9.48 -7.08 7.62
CA VAL A 284 9.53 -5.65 7.32
C VAL A 284 9.99 -5.46 5.88
N PHE A 285 9.31 -4.57 5.17
CA PHE A 285 9.59 -4.23 3.78
C PHE A 285 9.85 -2.74 3.65
N TRP A 286 10.78 -2.36 2.76
CA TRP A 286 11.07 -0.99 2.42
C TRP A 286 11.12 -0.83 0.90
N VAL A 287 10.46 0.23 0.42
CA VAL A 287 10.54 0.64 -0.98
C VAL A 287 11.05 2.07 -1.04
N ALA A 288 11.91 2.35 -2.01
CA ALA A 288 12.37 3.71 -2.28
C ALA A 288 11.23 4.53 -2.92
N ASP A 289 10.97 5.71 -2.37
CA ASP A 289 10.08 6.71 -2.92
C ASP A 289 10.82 8.05 -3.01
N GLY A 290 11.37 8.33 -4.20
CA GLY A 290 12.27 9.46 -4.40
C GLY A 290 13.52 9.35 -3.51
N ALA A 291 13.70 10.31 -2.59
CA ALA A 291 14.83 10.35 -1.66
C ALA A 291 14.53 9.70 -0.29
N SER A 292 13.35 9.09 -0.12
CA SER A 292 12.93 8.47 1.15
C SER A 292 12.64 6.98 0.98
N PHE A 293 12.59 6.26 2.10
CA PHE A 293 12.04 4.92 2.15
C PHE A 293 10.68 4.94 2.81
N ILE A 294 9.70 4.29 2.18
CA ILE A 294 8.42 3.96 2.81
C ILE A 294 8.53 2.55 3.40
N THR A 295 8.02 2.38 4.61
CA THR A 295 8.12 1.13 5.37
C THR A 295 6.76 0.44 5.42
N TYR A 296 6.77 -0.88 5.33
CA TYR A 296 5.60 -1.72 5.57
C TYR A 296 5.93 -2.84 6.56
N ILE A 297 5.13 -2.89 7.62
CA ILE A 297 5.22 -3.88 8.69
C ILE A 297 3.85 -4.58 8.77
N PRO A 298 3.68 -5.77 8.16
CA PRO A 298 2.37 -6.43 8.09
C PRO A 298 1.77 -6.73 9.46
N GLY A 299 2.61 -7.01 10.46
CA GLY A 299 2.19 -7.27 11.84
C GLY A 299 1.93 -6.03 12.70
N ALA A 300 2.08 -4.81 12.18
CA ALA A 300 1.86 -3.60 12.97
C ALA A 300 0.38 -3.36 13.25
N SER A 301 0.02 -3.21 14.53
CA SER A 301 -1.36 -2.88 14.94
C SER A 301 -1.67 -1.38 14.87
N ILE A 302 -0.65 -0.53 14.76
CA ILE A 302 -0.79 0.93 14.73
C ILE A 302 -0.84 1.37 13.26
N ALA A 303 -1.99 1.85 12.80
CA ALA A 303 -2.22 2.23 11.41
C ALA A 303 -1.20 3.27 10.86
N SER A 304 -0.69 4.17 11.72
CA SER A 304 0.29 5.17 11.30
C SER A 304 1.65 4.58 10.87
N VAL A 305 1.96 3.33 11.25
CA VAL A 305 3.19 2.65 10.83
C VAL A 305 3.18 2.37 9.33
N ASN A 306 2.01 2.01 8.78
CA ASN A 306 1.86 1.66 7.36
C ASN A 306 1.20 2.77 6.53
N ALA A 307 0.80 3.90 7.14
CA ALA A 307 0.05 4.94 6.44
C ALA A 307 0.71 5.45 5.15
N SER A 308 2.04 5.64 5.14
CA SER A 308 2.76 6.06 3.93
C SER A 308 2.79 4.96 2.85
N TRP A 309 2.86 3.69 3.25
CA TRP A 309 2.77 2.57 2.33
C TRP A 309 1.37 2.43 1.74
N ASP A 310 0.34 2.50 2.59
CA ASP A 310 -1.06 2.39 2.17
C ASP A 310 -1.47 3.56 1.26
N ALA A 311 -0.96 4.77 1.52
CA ALA A 311 -1.14 5.91 0.63
C ALA A 311 -0.50 5.70 -0.75
N LYS A 312 0.62 4.97 -0.81
CA LYS A 312 1.36 4.68 -2.05
C LYS A 312 0.73 3.53 -2.85
N PHE A 313 0.37 2.44 -2.19
CA PHE A 313 0.05 1.16 -2.83
C PHE A 313 -1.32 0.59 -2.47
N GLY A 314 -2.05 1.16 -1.50
CA GLY A 314 -3.24 0.52 -0.92
C GLY A 314 -4.38 0.29 -1.92
N SER A 315 -4.66 1.24 -2.82
CA SER A 315 -5.73 1.11 -3.81
C SER A 315 -5.25 0.63 -5.18
N THR A 316 -3.98 0.86 -5.51
CA THR A 316 -3.40 0.60 -6.83
C THR A 316 -2.64 -0.72 -6.90
N GLY A 317 -2.25 -1.26 -5.75
CA GLY A 317 -1.28 -2.35 -5.66
C GLY A 317 0.15 -1.87 -5.88
N ILE A 318 1.07 -2.79 -5.64
CA ILE A 318 2.50 -2.63 -5.92
C ILE A 318 2.69 -2.85 -7.43
N PRO A 319 3.36 -1.93 -8.16
CA PRO A 319 3.66 -2.11 -9.57
C PRO A 319 4.62 -3.28 -9.83
N SER A 320 4.55 -3.86 -11.02
CA SER A 320 5.51 -4.89 -11.47
C SER A 320 6.92 -4.32 -11.60
N GLY A 321 7.93 -5.12 -11.25
CA GLY A 321 9.33 -4.71 -11.27
C GLY A 321 9.73 -3.82 -10.09
N THR A 322 8.91 -3.74 -9.03
CA THR A 322 9.24 -2.92 -7.86
C THR A 322 10.39 -3.55 -7.07
N ALA A 323 11.50 -2.84 -6.92
CA ALA A 323 12.61 -3.25 -6.07
C ALA A 323 12.25 -3.02 -4.59
N ILE A 324 12.39 -4.05 -3.77
CA ILE A 324 11.99 -4.05 -2.36
C ILE A 324 13.15 -4.57 -1.52
N ILE A 325 13.52 -3.83 -0.49
CA ILE A 325 14.40 -4.30 0.58
C ILE A 325 13.50 -4.99 1.60
N ALA A 326 13.86 -6.20 2.02
CA ALA A 326 13.03 -6.97 2.93
C ALA A 326 13.86 -7.68 4.00
N ARG A 327 13.22 -7.93 5.14
CA ARG A 327 13.78 -8.71 6.25
C ARG A 327 12.70 -9.60 6.84
N CYS A 328 13.02 -10.89 7.01
CA CYS A 328 12.28 -11.77 7.92
C CYS A 328 13.00 -11.79 9.29
N ARG A 329 12.26 -11.94 10.39
CA ARG A 329 12.84 -12.21 11.71
C ARG A 329 12.10 -13.32 12.45
#